data_AF-A0A933REI6-F1
#
_entry.id   AF-A0A933REI6-F1
#
_cell.length_a   1.000
_cell.length_b   1.000
_cell.length_c   1.000
_cell.angle_alpha   90.00
_cell.angle_beta   90.00
_cell.angle_gamma   90.00
#
_symmetry.space_group_name_H-M   'P 1'
#
loop_
_entity.id
_entity.type
_entity.pdbx_description
1 polymer ?
#
loop_
_entity_poly.entity_id
_entity_poly.type
_entity_poly.pdbx_seq_one_letter_code
_entity_poly.pdbx_strand_id
1 'polypeptide(L)' 'MTTKVQRQQTIARLIQRNSITSQPQLLDLLAGEGIAATQATVSRDLDDLGAVKVRVAGGDTVYAIPEY' A
#
# COMPACT_ATOMS: atom_id res chain seq x y z
N MET A 1 11.52 -6.44 -14.62
CA MET A 1 10.44 -5.45 -14.46
C MET A 1 9.32 -6.10 -13.68
N THR A 2 8.86 -5.48 -12.59
CA THR A 2 7.71 -5.97 -11.81
C THR A 2 6.42 -5.60 -12.53
N THR A 3 5.51 -6.56 -12.71
CA THR A 3 4.21 -6.30 -13.33
C THR A 3 3.30 -5.50 -12.39
N LYS A 4 2.30 -4.80 -12.94
CA LYS A 4 1.27 -4.11 -12.13
C LYS A 4 0.61 -5.07 -11.14
N VAL A 5 0.18 -6.24 -11.60
CA VAL A 5 -0.47 -7.27 -10.79
C VAL A 5 0.42 -7.72 -9.62
N GLN A 6 1.69 -8.02 -9.90
CA GLN A 6 2.63 -8.45 -8.85
C GLN A 6 2.87 -7.34 -7.82
N ARG A 7 2.99 -6.07 -8.26
CA ARG A 7 3.13 -4.94 -7.35
C ARG A 7 1.89 -4.73 -6.49
N GLN A 8 0.69 -4.80 -7.07
CA GLN A 8 -0.57 -4.67 -6.35
C GLN A 8 -0.77 -5.79 -5.32
N GLN A 9 -0.44 -7.04 -5.66
CA GLN A 9 -0.44 -8.15 -4.71
C GLN A 9 0.51 -7.90 -3.53
N THR A 10 1.70 -7.38 -3.79
CA THR A 10 2.63 -7.00 -2.72
C THR A 10 2.11 -5.83 -1.90
N ILE A 11 1.52 -4.79 -2.50
CA ILE A 11 0.90 -3.67 -1.78
C ILE A 11 -0.19 -4.18 -0.83
N ALA A 12 -1.11 -5.02 -1.31
CA ALA A 12 -2.17 -5.58 -0.49
C ALA A 12 -1.63 -6.38 0.71
N ARG A 13 -0.62 -7.24 0.47
CA ARG A 13 0.10 -7.98 1.52
C ARG A 13 0.78 -7.05 2.53
N LEU A 14 1.41 -5.97 2.07
CA LEU A 14 2.08 -5.00 2.95
C LEU A 14 1.06 -4.24 3.81
N ILE A 15 -0.07 -3.83 3.25
CA ILE A 15 -1.17 -3.17 3.98
C ILE A 15 -1.77 -4.09 5.05
N GLN A 16 -1.97 -5.38 4.75
CA GLN A 16 -2.49 -6.33 5.75
C GLN A 16 -1.51 -6.58 6.92
N ARG A 17 -0.20 -6.49 6.67
CA ARG A 17 0.83 -6.87 7.66
C ARG A 17 1.39 -5.70 8.45
N ASN A 18 1.18 -4.47 7.99
CA ASN A 18 1.80 -3.27 8.56
C ASN A 18 0.78 -2.15 8.73
N SER A 19 0.93 -1.36 9.79
CA SER A 19 0.23 -0.08 9.94
C SER A 19 0.88 0.98 9.03
N ILE A 20 0.40 1.09 7.79
CA ILE A 20 0.93 2.02 6.79
C ILE A 20 0.14 3.33 6.81
N THR A 21 0.78 4.42 7.21
CA THR A 21 0.13 5.74 7.38
C THR A 21 0.28 6.64 6.15
N SER A 22 1.25 6.36 5.27
CA SER A 22 1.60 7.22 4.14
C SER A 22 2.11 6.47 2.91
N GLN A 23 2.00 7.10 1.73
CA GLN A 23 2.52 6.53 0.48
C GLN A 23 4.06 6.44 0.45
N PRO A 24 4.84 7.41 1.00
CA PRO A 24 6.29 7.25 1.13
C PRO A 24 6.68 6.01 1.95
N GLN A 25 5.99 5.75 3.06
CA GLN A 25 6.23 4.52 3.84
C GLN A 25 5.98 3.26 3.00
N LEU A 26 4.91 3.25 2.18
CA LEU A 26 4.63 2.12 1.29
C LEU A 26 5.70 1.97 0.19
N LEU A 27 6.26 3.08 -0.32
CA LEU A 27 7.37 3.06 -1.27
C LEU A 27 8.62 2.43 -0.66
N ASP A 28 8.97 2.81 0.58
CA ASP A 28 10.12 2.26 1.28
C ASP A 28 9.99 0.74 1.49
N LEU A 29 8.78 0.29 1.87
CA LEU A 29 8.49 -1.13 2.02
C LEU A 29 8.56 -1.89 0.68
N LEU A 30 8.05 -1.30 -0.41
CA LEU A 30 8.16 -1.89 -1.75
C LEU A 30 9.61 -1.98 -2.22
N ALA A 31 10.42 -0.96 -1.96
CA ALA A 31 11.84 -0.98 -2.27
C ALA A 31 12.57 -2.08 -1.49
N GLY A 32 12.21 -2.32 -0.22
CA GLY A 32 12.69 -3.45 0.57
C GLY A 32 12.33 -4.82 -0.01
N GLU A 33 11.23 -4.93 -0.75
CA GLU A 33 10.82 -6.12 -1.50
C GLU A 33 11.42 -6.17 -2.93
N GLY A 34 12.33 -5.25 -3.26
CA GLY A 34 12.96 -5.16 -4.59
C GLY A 34 12.06 -4.59 -5.70
N ILE A 35 10.95 -3.93 -5.34
CA ILE A 35 9.99 -3.36 -6.27
C ILE A 35 10.17 -1.84 -6.33
N ALA A 36 10.77 -1.34 -7.42
CA ALA A 36 10.84 0.09 -7.68
C ALA A 36 9.48 0.64 -8.15
N ALA A 37 9.03 1.72 -7.53
CA ALA A 37 7.82 2.44 -7.89
C ALA A 37 7.96 3.94 -7.59
N THR A 38 7.07 4.75 -8.15
CA THR A 38 6.95 6.18 -7.80
C THR A 38 5.73 6.41 -6.92
N GLN A 39 5.66 7.56 -6.26
CA GLN A 39 4.47 7.95 -5.49
C GLN A 39 3.20 7.95 -6.36
N ALA A 40 3.29 8.45 -7.59
CA ALA A 40 2.16 8.45 -8.52
C ALA A 40 1.72 7.02 -8.91
N THR A 41 2.67 6.10 -9.06
CA THR A 41 2.38 4.68 -9.31
C THR A 41 1.66 4.05 -8.12
N VAL A 42 2.20 4.23 -6.91
CA VAL A 42 1.62 3.68 -5.68
C VAL A 42 0.24 4.28 -5.40
N SER A 43 0.05 5.58 -5.63
CA SER A 43 -1.27 6.22 -5.50
C SER A 43 -2.31 5.55 -6.38
N ARG A 44 -2.00 5.36 -7.68
CA ARG A 44 -2.92 4.69 -8.61
C ARG A 44 -3.19 3.24 -8.22
N ASP A 45 -2.19 2.52 -7.73
CA ASP A 45 -2.39 1.14 -7.28
C ASP A 45 -3.27 1.07 -6.04
N LEU A 46 -3.13 2.01 -5.10
CA LEU A 46 -4.01 2.12 -3.93
C LEU A 46 -5.45 2.40 -4.36
N ASP A 47 -5.64 3.33 -5.29
CA ASP A 47 -6.95 3.67 -5.84
C ASP A 47 -7.59 2.44 -6.55
N ASP A 48 -6.82 1.77 -7.41
CA ASP A 48 -7.26 0.57 -8.13
C ASP A 48 -7.60 -0.61 -7.19
N LEU A 49 -6.89 -0.72 -6.06
CA LEU A 49 -7.14 -1.71 -5.02
C LEU A 49 -8.31 -1.34 -4.09
N GLY A 50 -8.87 -0.13 -4.23
CA GLY A 50 -9.90 0.37 -3.31
C GLY A 50 -9.37 0.59 -1.89
N ALA A 51 -8.07 0.88 -1.74
CA ALA A 51 -7.48 1.12 -0.43
C ALA A 51 -8.00 2.44 0.15
N VAL A 52 -8.51 2.39 1.39
CA VAL A 52 -9.05 3.54 2.11
C VAL A 52 -8.23 3.81 3.37
N LYS A 53 -8.30 5.04 3.86
CA LYS A 53 -7.71 5.41 5.15
C LYS A 53 -8.71 5.20 6.28
N VAL A 54 -8.36 4.33 7.22
CA VAL A 54 -9.18 4.02 8.41
C VAL A 54 -8.48 4.50 9.66
N ARG A 55 -9.27 5.00 10.63
CA ARG A 55 -8.76 5.36 11.95
C ARG A 55 -8.69 4.09 12.81
N VAL A 56 -7.52 3.77 13.34
CA VAL A 56 -7.31 2.62 14.22
C VAL A 56 -7.31 3.03 15.69
N ALA A 57 -7.51 2.04 16.58
CA ALA A 57 -7.35 2.23 18.01
C ALA A 57 -5.92 2.73 18.31
N GLY A 58 -5.82 3.94 18.88
CA GLY A 58 -4.54 4.65 19.06
C GLY A 58 -4.50 6.02 18.38
N GLY A 59 -5.44 6.31 17.48
CA GLY A 59 -5.57 7.62 16.86
C GLY A 59 -4.85 7.74 15.51
N ASP A 60 -4.08 6.75 15.09
CA ASP A 60 -3.45 6.78 13.78
C ASP A 60 -4.45 6.47 12.66
N THR A 61 -4.16 7.01 11.48
CA THR A 61 -4.92 6.73 10.25
C THR A 61 -4.05 5.94 9.30
N VAL A 62 -4.45 4.72 8.99
CA VAL A 62 -3.68 3.76 8.17
C VAL A 62 -4.46 3.38 6.92
N TYR A 63 -3.75 2.95 5.89
CA TYR A 63 -4.37 2.30 4.73
C TYR A 63 -4.94 0.93 5.12
N ALA A 64 -6.10 0.61 4.58
CA ALA A 64 -6.75 -0.70 4.65
C ALA A 64 -7.46 -0.97 3.31
N ILE A 65 -7.54 -2.24 2.91
CA ILE A 65 -8.31 -2.66 1.73
C ILE A 65 -9.57 -3.37 2.26
N PRO A 66 -10.78 -2.84 2.03
CA PRO A 66 -12.01 -3.51 2.42
C PRO A 66 -12.17 -4.83 1.66
N GLU A 67 -12.41 -5.92 2.38
CA GLU A 67 -12.91 -7.16 1.78
C GLU A 67 -14.44 -7.04 1.70
N TYR A 68 -14.99 -7.01 0.48
CA TYR A 68 -16.44 -7.02 0.24
C TYR A 68 -16.97 -8.45 0.17
#